data_AF-A0A2P6RTA6-F1
#
_entry.id   AF-A0A2P6RTA6-F1
#
_cell.length_a   1.000
_cell.length_b   1.000
_cell.length_c   1.000
_cell.angle_alpha   90.00
_cell.angle_beta   90.00
_cell.angle_gamma   90.00
#
_symmetry.space_group_name_H-M   'P 1'
#
loop_
_entity.id
_entity.type
_entity.pdbx_description
1 polymer ?
#
loop_
_entity_poly.entity_id
_entity_poly.type
_entity_poly.pdbx_seq_one_letter_code
_entity_poly.pdbx_strand_id
1 'polypeptide(L)'
;MGLSTHVGPHLKENAKNLASQWKEKLRGDTENSLESLGCLLFIAVYELLGTLHEDEIVMLLRRVSQHKQSLELCQTHGFADYIPDFIRKLIEKKPLMEAVRSICAFKLFDKLPPVPLLKEYVDDVMMCSEVICGSQMIPDEKDKALNGKIADLRAAIQCIKNYDLESEYPSKTVELQIIQLEMLKEKWRSLASTQS
;
A
#
# COMPACT_ATOMS: atom_id res chain seq x y z
N MET A 1 14.85 -22.41 15.45
CA MET A 1 13.79 -23.31 15.97
C MET A 1 12.48 -22.55 15.83
N GLY A 2 11.60 -22.96 14.92
CA GLY A 2 10.26 -22.37 14.84
C GLY A 2 9.44 -22.89 16.01
N LEU A 3 8.90 -22.00 16.82
CA LEU A 3 7.90 -22.35 17.83
C LEU A 3 6.62 -22.75 17.08
N SER A 4 6.44 -24.05 16.83
CA SER A 4 5.15 -24.58 16.38
C SER A 4 4.21 -24.57 17.59
N THR A 5 3.55 -23.44 17.81
CA THR A 5 2.45 -23.35 18.76
C THR A 5 1.19 -23.79 18.04
N HIS A 6 0.83 -25.07 18.16
CA HIS A 6 -0.49 -25.52 17.74
C HIS A 6 -1.54 -24.88 18.67
N VAL A 7 -2.02 -23.70 18.28
CA VAL A 7 -3.04 -22.95 19.02
C VAL A 7 -4.36 -23.70 18.87
N GLY A 8 -4.92 -24.19 19.99
CA GLY A 8 -6.18 -24.92 19.98
C GLY A 8 -7.35 -24.09 19.43
N PRO A 9 -8.38 -24.70 18.82
CA PRO A 9 -9.47 -23.98 18.14
C PRO A 9 -10.16 -22.92 19.01
N HIS A 10 -10.40 -23.26 20.29
CA HIS A 10 -11.01 -22.35 21.27
C HIS A 10 -10.13 -21.12 21.57
N LEU A 11 -8.80 -21.28 21.58
CA LEU A 11 -7.88 -20.16 21.73
C LEU A 11 -7.87 -19.27 20.48
N LYS A 12 -8.09 -19.84 19.29
CA LYS A 12 -8.18 -19.08 18.04
C LYS A 12 -9.47 -18.26 17.97
N GLU A 13 -10.58 -18.77 18.49
CA GLU A 13 -11.83 -18.02 18.60
C GLU A 13 -11.73 -16.85 19.59
N ASN A 14 -11.16 -17.09 20.77
CA ASN A 14 -10.88 -16.03 21.73
C ASN A 14 -9.91 -14.98 21.17
N ALA A 15 -8.90 -15.42 20.43
CA ALA A 15 -7.95 -14.52 19.78
C ALA A 15 -8.60 -13.67 18.69
N LYS A 16 -9.53 -14.22 17.90
CA LYS A 16 -10.32 -13.45 16.94
C LYS A 16 -11.15 -12.37 17.63
N ASN A 17 -11.85 -12.73 18.71
CA ASN A 17 -12.66 -11.77 19.48
C ASN A 17 -11.81 -10.66 20.07
N LEU A 18 -10.65 -10.99 20.64
CA LEU A 18 -9.73 -10.01 21.20
C LEU A 18 -9.12 -9.12 20.10
N ALA A 19 -8.71 -9.69 18.96
CA ALA A 19 -8.23 -8.92 17.82
C ALA A 19 -9.29 -7.91 17.36
N SER A 20 -10.55 -8.32 17.24
CA SER A 20 -11.65 -7.42 16.87
C SER A 20 -11.80 -6.25 17.84
N GLN A 21 -11.80 -6.51 19.15
CA GLN A 21 -11.87 -5.44 20.17
C GLN A 21 -10.67 -4.50 20.11
N TRP A 22 -9.47 -5.05 19.90
CA TRP A 22 -8.26 -4.23 19.80
C TRP A 22 -8.27 -3.36 18.55
N LYS A 23 -8.79 -3.88 17.43
CA LYS A 23 -8.99 -3.10 16.20
C LYS A 23 -9.98 -1.96 16.40
N GLU A 24 -11.10 -2.19 17.09
CA GLU A 24 -12.06 -1.13 17.41
C GLU A 24 -11.43 -0.03 18.27
N LYS A 25 -10.66 -0.41 19.29
CA LYS A 25 -9.89 0.55 20.10
C LYS A 25 -8.93 1.38 19.24
N LEU A 26 -8.24 0.73 18.30
CA LEU A 26 -7.32 1.39 17.39
C LEU A 26 -8.02 2.31 16.38
N ARG A 27 -9.32 2.13 16.07
CA ARG A 27 -10.08 3.09 15.23
C ARG A 27 -10.34 4.41 15.95
N GLY A 28 -10.32 4.44 17.29
CA GLY A 28 -10.24 5.67 18.06
C GLY A 28 -8.93 6.40 17.78
N ASP A 29 -8.91 7.72 18.00
CA ASP A 29 -7.82 8.65 17.64
C ASP A 29 -6.55 8.47 18.49
N THR A 30 -6.06 7.24 18.55
CA THR A 30 -4.90 6.82 19.31
C THR A 30 -3.78 6.59 18.31
N GLU A 31 -2.92 7.60 18.10
CA GLU A 31 -1.67 7.51 17.32
C GLU A 31 -0.60 6.65 18.04
N ASN A 32 -1.01 5.63 18.80
CA ASN A 32 -0.10 4.78 19.55
C ASN A 32 0.46 3.66 18.66
N SER A 33 1.64 3.92 18.09
CA SER A 33 2.34 2.97 17.23
C SER A 33 2.81 1.70 17.96
N LEU A 34 3.05 1.74 19.26
CA LEU A 34 3.40 0.55 20.05
C LEU A 34 2.20 -0.39 20.23
N GLU A 35 1.01 0.16 20.48
CA GLU A 35 -0.23 -0.65 20.49
C GLU A 35 -0.52 -1.23 19.11
N SER A 36 -0.29 -0.44 18.05
CA SER A 36 -0.45 -0.91 16.66
C SER A 36 0.53 -2.04 16.32
N LEU A 37 1.78 -1.93 16.79
CA LEU A 37 2.80 -2.97 16.68
C LEU A 37 2.40 -4.23 17.46
N GLY A 38 1.98 -4.08 18.72
CA GLY A 38 1.50 -5.19 19.54
C GLY A 38 0.33 -5.94 18.89
N CYS A 39 -0.61 -5.20 18.31
CA CYS A 39 -1.74 -5.77 17.57
C CYS A 39 -1.29 -6.55 16.33
N LEU A 40 -0.38 -5.99 15.51
CA LEU A 40 0.20 -6.69 14.36
C LEU A 40 0.83 -8.03 14.77
N LEU A 41 1.64 -8.03 15.82
CA LEU A 41 2.32 -9.26 16.26
C LEU A 41 1.34 -10.30 16.77
N PHE A 42 0.35 -9.86 17.54
CA PHE A 42 -0.72 -10.74 18.01
C PHE A 42 -1.45 -11.40 16.84
N ILE A 43 -1.82 -10.64 15.81
CA ILE A 43 -2.48 -11.18 14.61
C ILE A 43 -1.58 -12.21 13.92
N ALA A 44 -0.27 -11.95 13.78
CA ALA A 44 0.64 -12.88 13.15
C ALA A 44 0.82 -14.18 13.94
N VAL A 45 1.10 -14.08 15.25
CA VAL A 45 1.35 -15.25 16.13
C VAL A 45 0.13 -16.17 16.18
N TYR A 46 -1.07 -15.62 16.12
CA TYR A 46 -2.32 -16.40 16.12
C TYR A 46 -2.82 -16.75 14.70
N GLU A 47 -2.03 -16.47 13.66
CA GLU A 47 -2.34 -16.74 12.25
C GLU A 47 -3.69 -16.16 11.81
N LEU A 48 -3.97 -14.92 12.23
CA LEU A 48 -5.22 -14.21 11.96
C LEU A 48 -5.11 -13.24 10.77
N LEU A 49 -3.96 -13.20 10.09
CA LEU A 49 -3.73 -12.36 8.91
C LEU A 49 -4.84 -12.50 7.85
N GLY A 50 -5.32 -13.73 7.63
CA GLY A 50 -6.38 -14.02 6.66
C GLY A 50 -7.74 -13.41 6.99
N THR A 51 -7.97 -12.98 8.25
CA THR A 51 -9.24 -12.36 8.66
C THR A 51 -9.24 -10.85 8.50
N LEU A 52 -8.11 -10.24 8.10
CA LEU A 52 -8.00 -8.79 8.00
C LEU A 52 -8.46 -8.25 6.65
N HIS A 53 -9.11 -7.10 6.70
CA HIS A 53 -9.38 -6.28 5.52
C HIS A 53 -8.14 -5.49 5.10
N GLU A 54 -8.14 -5.01 3.85
CA GLU A 54 -7.03 -4.24 3.29
C GLU A 54 -6.75 -2.95 4.07
N ASP A 55 -7.81 -2.19 4.36
CA ASP A 55 -7.76 -0.96 5.15
C ASP A 55 -7.15 -1.19 6.54
N GLU A 56 -7.46 -2.33 7.16
CA GLU A 56 -6.93 -2.71 8.47
C GLU A 56 -5.41 -2.95 8.41
N ILE A 57 -4.94 -3.69 7.39
CA ILE A 57 -3.51 -3.97 7.20
C ILE A 57 -2.75 -2.67 6.89
N VAL A 58 -3.29 -1.85 5.98
CA VAL A 58 -2.73 -0.53 5.64
C VAL A 58 -2.62 0.35 6.88
N MET A 59 -3.69 0.45 7.67
CA MET A 59 -3.72 1.29 8.86
C MET A 59 -2.65 0.86 9.87
N LEU A 60 -2.58 -0.45 10.16
CA LEU A 60 -1.62 -0.99 11.13
C LEU A 60 -0.17 -0.77 10.66
N LEU A 61 0.15 -1.10 9.41
CA LEU A 61 1.50 -0.91 8.87
C LEU A 61 1.88 0.56 8.79
N ARG A 62 0.96 1.43 8.38
CA ARG A 62 1.18 2.89 8.33
C ARG A 62 1.57 3.41 9.71
N ARG A 63 0.80 3.07 10.75
CA ARG A 63 1.08 3.49 12.13
C ARG A 63 2.41 2.98 12.65
N VAL A 64 2.79 1.74 12.34
CA VAL A 64 4.10 1.22 12.74
C VAL A 64 5.23 1.92 11.98
N SER A 65 5.07 2.11 10.66
CA SER A 65 6.09 2.69 9.80
C SER A 65 6.35 4.18 10.04
N GLN A 66 5.39 4.93 10.58
CA GLN A 66 5.53 6.35 10.87
C GLN A 66 6.35 6.62 12.14
N HIS A 67 6.54 5.62 13.00
CA HIS A 67 7.19 5.81 14.28
C HIS A 67 8.52 5.05 14.34
N LYS A 68 9.60 5.82 14.47
CA LYS A 68 10.98 5.31 14.50
C LYS A 68 11.19 4.18 15.51
N GLN A 69 10.66 4.30 16.72
CA GLN A 69 10.80 3.27 17.76
C GLN A 69 10.16 1.94 17.35
N SER A 70 8.98 1.98 16.74
CA SER A 70 8.26 0.79 16.27
C SER A 70 8.98 0.14 15.09
N LEU A 71 9.53 0.95 14.17
CA LEU A 71 10.41 0.46 13.10
C LEU A 71 11.66 -0.24 13.62
N GLU A 72 12.35 0.35 14.60
CA GLU A 72 13.56 -0.24 15.21
C GLU A 72 13.23 -1.58 15.90
N LEU A 73 12.10 -1.66 16.61
CA LEU A 73 11.63 -2.91 17.23
C LEU A 73 11.31 -3.98 16.19
N CYS A 74 10.64 -3.62 15.08
CA CYS A 74 10.37 -4.54 13.97
C CYS A 74 11.64 -5.14 13.35
N GLN A 75 12.78 -4.44 13.44
CA GLN A 75 14.06 -4.91 12.90
C GLN A 75 14.79 -5.87 13.85
N THR A 76 14.32 -6.05 15.08
CA THR A 76 14.87 -7.05 16.00
C THR A 76 14.41 -8.46 15.59
N HIS A 77 15.28 -9.47 15.78
CA HIS A 77 15.15 -10.80 15.18
C HIS A 77 13.79 -11.49 15.42
N GLY A 78 13.13 -11.27 16.55
CA GLY A 78 11.82 -11.88 16.84
C GLY A 78 10.63 -11.26 16.11
N PHE A 79 10.76 -10.02 15.63
CA PHE A 79 9.67 -9.25 15.02
C PHE A 79 9.80 -9.19 13.50
N ALA A 80 11.04 -9.20 13.00
CA ALA A 80 11.37 -9.12 11.59
C ALA A 80 10.82 -10.28 10.75
N ASP A 81 10.53 -11.41 11.40
CA ASP A 81 10.00 -12.60 10.74
C ASP A 81 8.54 -12.44 10.27
N TYR A 82 7.74 -11.63 10.98
CA TYR A 82 6.31 -11.49 10.69
C TYR A 82 5.98 -10.37 9.69
N ILE A 83 6.79 -9.31 9.63
CA ILE A 83 6.52 -8.14 8.78
C ILE A 83 6.41 -8.48 7.29
N PRO A 84 7.29 -9.33 6.70
CA PRO A 84 7.16 -9.72 5.30
C PRO A 84 5.81 -10.37 4.97
N ASP A 85 5.20 -11.15 5.87
CA ASP A 85 3.91 -11.78 5.63
C ASP A 85 2.76 -10.78 5.60
N PHE A 86 2.79 -9.76 6.46
CA PHE A 86 1.84 -8.64 6.39
C PHE A 86 1.92 -7.91 5.06
N ILE A 87 3.14 -7.62 4.60
CA ILE A 87 3.34 -6.90 3.33
C ILE A 87 2.94 -7.78 2.14
N ARG A 88 3.21 -9.08 2.16
CA ARG A 88 2.70 -10.00 1.12
C ARG A 88 1.18 -10.01 1.08
N LYS A 89 0.53 -10.05 2.25
CA LYS A 89 -0.92 -9.99 2.33
C LYS A 89 -1.48 -8.66 1.83
N LEU A 90 -0.73 -7.58 2.03
CA LEU A 90 -1.02 -6.28 1.50
C LEU A 90 -0.91 -6.28 -0.04
N ILE A 91 0.17 -6.82 -0.61
CA ILE A 91 0.36 -6.92 -2.08
C ILE A 91 -0.77 -7.74 -2.72
N GLU A 92 -1.16 -8.86 -2.13
CA GLU A 92 -2.28 -9.70 -2.62
C GLU A 92 -3.59 -8.91 -2.77
N LYS A 93 -3.80 -7.91 -1.91
CA LYS A 93 -5.01 -7.07 -1.89
C LYS A 93 -4.92 -5.87 -2.85
N LYS A 94 -3.79 -5.64 -3.52
CA LYS A 94 -3.52 -4.58 -4.51
C LYS A 94 -3.32 -3.10 -4.06
N PRO A 95 -3.18 -2.70 -2.79
CA PRO A 95 -2.63 -1.38 -2.43
C PRO A 95 -1.10 -1.34 -2.60
N LEU A 96 -0.65 -1.36 -3.85
CA LEU A 96 0.76 -1.50 -4.21
C LEU A 96 1.63 -0.34 -3.69
N MET A 97 1.10 0.89 -3.67
CA MET A 97 1.84 2.06 -3.17
C MET A 97 2.13 1.94 -1.67
N GLU A 98 1.15 1.53 -0.87
CA GLU A 98 1.31 1.26 0.56
C GLU A 98 2.28 0.10 0.81
N ALA A 99 2.23 -0.93 -0.03
CA ALA A 99 3.19 -2.04 0.03
C ALA A 99 4.62 -1.57 -0.22
N VAL A 100 4.85 -0.81 -1.30
CA VAL A 100 6.17 -0.23 -1.62
C VAL A 100 6.68 0.63 -0.46
N ARG A 101 5.85 1.54 0.07
CA ARG A 101 6.23 2.37 1.22
C ARG A 101 6.60 1.54 2.44
N SER A 102 5.86 0.47 2.72
CA SER A 102 6.14 -0.43 3.83
C SER A 102 7.47 -1.17 3.63
N ILE A 103 7.70 -1.73 2.43
CA ILE A 103 8.96 -2.40 2.07
C ILE A 103 10.15 -1.48 2.33
N CYS A 104 10.07 -0.24 1.86
CA CYS A 104 11.15 0.72 2.04
C CYS A 104 11.33 1.11 3.51
N ALA A 105 10.25 1.38 4.24
CA ALA A 105 10.31 1.74 5.66
C ALA A 105 10.92 0.64 6.53
N PHE A 106 10.60 -0.63 6.25
CA PHE A 106 11.15 -1.79 6.96
C PHE A 106 12.47 -2.31 6.36
N LYS A 107 12.96 -1.71 5.25
CA LYS A 107 14.19 -2.08 4.55
C LYS A 107 14.22 -3.55 4.10
N LEU A 108 13.14 -4.02 3.48
CA LEU A 108 12.94 -5.42 3.09
C LEU A 108 13.30 -5.74 1.63
N PHE A 109 14.19 -4.96 1.03
CA PHE A 109 14.53 -5.02 -0.40
C PHE A 109 14.90 -6.43 -0.90
N ASP A 110 15.65 -7.20 -0.10
CA ASP A 110 16.11 -8.55 -0.47
C ASP A 110 14.96 -9.58 -0.54
N LYS A 111 13.94 -9.41 0.31
CA LYS A 111 12.80 -10.34 0.40
C LYS A 111 11.67 -9.92 -0.53
N LEU A 112 11.49 -8.62 -0.71
CA LEU A 112 10.39 -8.00 -1.41
C LEU A 112 10.95 -6.79 -2.19
N PRO A 113 11.37 -6.99 -3.44
CA PRO A 113 11.90 -5.89 -4.26
C PRO A 113 10.81 -4.85 -4.53
N PRO A 114 11.02 -3.56 -4.21
CA PRO A 114 9.99 -2.52 -4.38
C PRO A 114 9.80 -2.09 -5.84
N VAL A 115 10.85 -2.15 -6.66
CA VAL A 115 10.84 -1.64 -8.04
C VAL A 115 9.85 -2.38 -8.95
N PRO A 116 9.77 -3.73 -8.96
CA PRO A 116 8.75 -4.43 -9.73
C PRO A 116 7.32 -4.03 -9.37
N LEU A 117 7.02 -3.90 -8.07
CA LEU A 117 5.69 -3.49 -7.59
C LEU A 117 5.36 -2.06 -7.98
N LEU A 118 6.36 -1.18 -7.98
CA LEU A 118 6.19 0.21 -8.39
C LEU A 118 5.93 0.32 -9.91
N LYS A 119 6.59 -0.50 -10.73
CA LYS A 119 6.31 -0.60 -12.17
C LYS A 119 4.88 -1.09 -12.41
N GLU A 120 4.47 -2.15 -11.72
CA GLU A 120 3.10 -2.68 -11.79
C GLU A 120 2.07 -1.61 -11.40
N TYR A 121 2.29 -0.89 -10.30
CA TYR A 121 1.41 0.22 -9.88
C TYR A 121 1.26 1.30 -10.96
N VAL A 122 2.38 1.68 -11.56
CA VAL A 122 2.43 2.71 -12.60
C VAL A 122 1.71 2.24 -13.86
N ASP A 123 1.91 0.98 -14.27
CA ASP A 123 1.21 0.36 -15.40
C ASP A 123 -0.31 0.26 -15.15
N ASP A 124 -0.73 -0.13 -13.95
CA ASP A 124 -2.14 -0.18 -13.54
C ASP A 124 -2.81 1.19 -13.62
N VAL A 125 -2.11 2.25 -13.18
CA VAL A 125 -2.57 3.63 -13.28
C VAL A 125 -2.76 4.04 -14.74
N MET A 126 -1.80 3.71 -15.61
CA MET A 126 -1.89 4.01 -17.04
C MET A 126 -3.03 3.26 -17.72
N MET A 127 -3.17 1.95 -17.49
CA MET A 127 -4.28 1.15 -18.00
C MET A 127 -5.64 1.74 -17.56
N CYS A 128 -5.78 2.11 -16.28
CA CYS A 128 -7.01 2.75 -15.80
C CYS A 128 -7.30 4.07 -16.52
N SER A 129 -6.26 4.84 -16.83
CA SER A 129 -6.41 6.13 -17.50
C SER A 129 -6.93 5.99 -18.94
N GLU A 130 -6.50 4.96 -19.67
CA GLU A 130 -6.99 4.65 -21.01
C GLU A 130 -8.46 4.24 -20.98
N VAL A 131 -8.85 3.41 -20.01
CA VAL A 131 -10.26 3.01 -19.78
C VAL A 131 -11.12 4.23 -19.49
N ILE A 132 -10.66 5.13 -18.61
CA ILE A 132 -11.35 6.39 -18.31
C ILE A 132 -11.52 7.21 -19.60
N CYS A 133 -10.49 7.29 -20.43
CA CYS A 133 -10.53 7.97 -21.73
C CYS A 133 -11.48 7.35 -22.76
N GLY A 134 -11.70 6.04 -22.74
CA GLY A 134 -12.68 5.36 -23.58
C GLY A 134 -14.11 5.35 -23.03
N SER A 135 -14.31 5.73 -21.76
CA SER A 135 -15.60 5.62 -21.08
C SER A 135 -16.60 6.72 -21.46
N GLN A 136 -17.89 6.44 -21.21
CA GLN A 136 -19.01 7.38 -21.33
C GLN A 136 -19.22 8.26 -20.09
N MET A 137 -18.18 8.40 -19.24
CA MET A 137 -18.23 9.29 -18.08
C MET A 137 -18.54 10.73 -18.49
N ILE A 138 -19.21 11.46 -17.60
CA ILE A 138 -19.44 12.90 -17.76
C ILE A 138 -18.07 13.60 -17.84
N PRO A 139 -17.90 14.61 -18.71
CA PRO A 139 -16.61 15.25 -18.92
C PRO A 139 -15.87 15.69 -17.65
N ASP A 140 -16.57 16.30 -16.69
CA ASP A 140 -15.97 16.79 -15.44
C ASP A 140 -15.53 15.66 -14.51
N GLU A 141 -16.31 14.58 -14.40
CA GLU A 141 -15.97 13.40 -13.60
C GLU A 141 -14.74 12.71 -14.14
N LYS A 142 -14.68 12.59 -15.47
CA LYS A 142 -13.53 12.06 -16.19
C LYS A 142 -12.28 12.91 -15.96
N ASP A 143 -12.43 14.23 -16.03
CA ASP A 143 -11.32 15.16 -15.77
C ASP A 143 -10.75 14.97 -14.37
N LYS A 144 -11.65 14.91 -13.38
CA LYS A 144 -11.31 14.67 -11.97
C LYS A 144 -10.61 13.33 -11.79
N ALA A 145 -11.10 12.26 -12.43
CA ALA A 145 -10.50 10.94 -12.35
C ALA A 145 -9.07 10.93 -12.93
N LEU A 146 -8.86 11.54 -14.11
CA LEU A 146 -7.53 11.65 -14.72
C LEU A 146 -6.57 12.51 -13.89
N ASN A 147 -7.04 13.61 -13.30
CA ASN A 147 -6.24 14.40 -12.37
C ASN A 147 -5.82 13.59 -11.13
N GLY A 148 -6.71 12.71 -10.64
CA GLY A 148 -6.40 11.75 -9.59
C GLY A 148 -5.27 10.80 -10.00
N LYS A 149 -5.32 10.24 -11.22
CA LYS A 149 -4.24 9.39 -11.76
C LYS A 149 -2.92 10.13 -11.93
N ILE A 150 -2.93 11.40 -12.32
CA ILE A 150 -1.72 12.23 -12.33
C ILE A 150 -1.17 12.42 -10.91
N ALA A 151 -2.03 12.65 -9.92
CA ALA A 151 -1.61 12.78 -8.52
C ALA A 151 -0.99 11.48 -7.99
N ASP A 152 -1.57 10.33 -8.34
CA ASP A 152 -1.04 8.99 -8.05
C ASP A 152 0.39 8.81 -8.62
N LEU A 153 0.61 9.16 -9.89
CA LEU A 153 1.95 9.10 -10.52
C LEU A 153 2.95 10.08 -9.87
N ARG A 154 2.50 11.28 -9.47
CA ARG A 154 3.34 12.22 -8.72
C ARG A 154 3.73 11.67 -7.34
N ALA A 155 2.82 10.97 -6.66
CA ALA A 155 3.11 10.29 -5.42
C ALA A 155 4.12 9.15 -5.61
N ALA A 156 4.08 8.43 -6.74
CA ALA A 156 5.09 7.44 -7.11
C ALA A 156 6.47 8.07 -7.30
N ILE A 157 6.57 9.20 -8.02
CA ILE A 157 7.83 9.96 -8.17
C ILE A 157 8.38 10.35 -6.79
N GLN A 158 7.53 10.84 -5.90
CA GLN A 158 7.98 11.20 -4.55
C GLN A 158 8.46 9.98 -3.77
N CYS A 159 7.83 8.82 -3.95
CA CYS A 159 8.24 7.57 -3.34
C CYS A 159 9.63 7.12 -3.85
N ILE A 160 9.90 7.23 -5.15
CA ILE A 160 11.21 6.92 -5.75
C ILE A 160 12.29 7.77 -5.09
N LYS A 161 12.05 9.08 -4.99
CA LYS A 161 13.00 10.06 -4.42
C LYS A 161 13.22 9.85 -2.93
N ASN A 162 12.16 9.61 -2.16
CA ASN A 162 12.25 9.46 -0.71
C ASN A 162 13.04 8.23 -0.25
N TYR A 163 13.14 7.22 -1.11
CA TYR A 163 13.79 5.95 -0.79
C TYR A 163 14.96 5.64 -1.71
N ASP A 164 15.52 6.66 -2.39
CA ASP A 164 16.71 6.57 -3.23
C ASP A 164 16.64 5.48 -4.32
N LEU A 165 15.45 5.26 -4.91
CA LEU A 165 15.21 4.23 -5.94
C LEU A 165 15.55 4.68 -7.36
N GLU A 166 16.08 5.91 -7.52
CA GLU A 166 16.34 6.55 -8.82
C GLU A 166 17.30 5.77 -9.72
N SER A 167 18.25 5.01 -9.14
CA SER A 167 19.23 4.21 -9.90
C SER A 167 18.59 3.02 -10.62
N GLU A 168 17.62 2.36 -9.98
CA GLU A 168 16.94 1.18 -10.51
C GLU A 168 15.68 1.52 -11.28
N TYR A 169 14.98 2.59 -10.87
CA TYR A 169 13.80 3.09 -11.53
C TYR A 169 13.78 4.62 -11.53
N PRO A 170 14.38 5.25 -12.56
CA PRO A 170 14.44 6.70 -12.66
C PRO A 170 13.04 7.34 -12.67
N SER A 171 12.84 8.39 -11.88
CA SER A 171 11.57 9.13 -11.84
C SER A 171 11.19 9.68 -13.21
N LYS A 172 12.18 9.90 -14.08
CA LYS A 172 11.99 10.38 -15.44
C LYS A 172 11.06 9.48 -16.26
N THR A 173 11.09 8.17 -16.03
CA THR A 173 10.19 7.24 -16.70
C THR A 173 8.73 7.51 -16.33
N VAL A 174 8.44 7.81 -15.06
CA VAL A 174 7.10 8.15 -14.59
C VAL A 174 6.69 9.56 -15.05
N GLU A 175 7.62 10.52 -15.09
CA GLU A 175 7.36 11.85 -15.64
C GLU A 175 6.90 11.80 -17.10
N LEU A 176 7.49 10.91 -17.92
CA LEU A 176 7.06 10.72 -19.31
C LEU A 176 5.63 10.21 -19.40
N GLN A 177 5.20 9.34 -18.49
CA GLN A 177 3.82 8.85 -18.45
C GLN A 177 2.82 9.94 -18.03
N ILE A 178 3.19 10.82 -17.11
CA ILE A 178 2.38 12.00 -16.76
C ILE A 178 2.16 12.87 -18.01
N ILE A 179 3.22 13.13 -18.79
CA ILE A 179 3.11 13.91 -20.03
C ILE A 179 2.18 13.22 -21.03
N GLN A 180 2.32 11.90 -21.23
CA GLN A 180 1.43 11.13 -22.11
C GLN A 180 -0.04 11.25 -21.68
N LEU A 181 -0.29 11.17 -20.37
CA LEU A 181 -1.63 11.28 -19.81
C LEU A 181 -2.24 12.68 -19.99
N GLU A 182 -1.43 13.72 -19.81
CA GLU A 182 -1.83 15.11 -20.07
C GLU A 182 -2.18 15.32 -21.55
N MET A 183 -1.37 14.81 -22.48
CA MET A 183 -1.65 14.86 -23.91
C MET A 183 -2.93 14.11 -24.30
N LEU A 184 -3.12 12.91 -23.73
CA LEU A 184 -4.31 12.08 -23.97
C LEU A 184 -5.59 12.81 -23.52
N LYS A 185 -5.52 13.48 -22.37
CA LYS A 185 -6.60 14.29 -21.80
C LYS A 185 -6.94 15.49 -22.70
N GLU A 186 -5.95 16.22 -23.20
CA GLU A 186 -6.17 17.33 -24.15
C GLU A 186 -6.81 16.85 -25.45
N LYS A 187 -6.30 15.74 -26.02
CA LYS A 187 -6.84 15.14 -27.24
C LYS A 187 -8.32 14.79 -27.07
N TRP A 188 -8.69 14.13 -25.98
CA TRP A 188 -10.09 13.79 -25.73
C TRP A 188 -10.97 15.03 -25.51
N ARG A 189 -10.50 16.06 -24.79
CA ARG A 189 -11.25 17.32 -24.62
C ARG A 189 -11.55 18.00 -25.96
N SER A 190 -10.57 18.05 -26.86
CA SER A 190 -10.77 18.62 -28.20
C SER A 190 -11.85 17.88 -29.01
N LEU A 191 -11.89 16.55 -28.91
CA LEU A 191 -12.90 15.72 -29.56
C LEU A 191 -14.30 15.95 -28.99
N ALA A 192 -14.42 16.13 -27.66
CA ALA A 192 -15.68 16.43 -27.00
C ALA A 192 -16.25 17.79 -27.42
N SER A 193 -15.39 18.81 -27.58
CA SER A 193 -15.79 20.14 -28.06
C SER A 193 -16.21 20.18 -29.53
N THR A 194 -15.85 19.17 -30.34
CA THR A 194 -16.19 19.11 -31.77
C THR A 194 -17.53 18.39 -32.03
N GLN A 195 -18.10 17.74 -31.01
CA GLN A 195 -19.37 17.00 -31.09
C GLN A 195 -20.55 17.73 -30.42
N SER A 196 -20.30 18.91 -29.85
CA SER A 196 -21.29 19.84 -29.28
C SER A 196 -21.68 20.92 -30.29
#